data_AF-A0AAJ0UL14-F1
#
_entry.id   AF-A0AAJ0UL14-F1
#
_cell.length_a   1.000
_cell.length_b   1.000
_cell.length_c   1.000
_cell.angle_alpha   90.00
_cell.angle_beta   90.00
_cell.angle_gamma   90.00
#
_symmetry.space_group_name_H-M   'P 1'
#
loop_
_entity.id
_entity.type
_entity.pdbx_description
1 polymer ?
#
loop_
_entity_poly.entity_id
_entity_poly.type
_entity_poly.pdbx_seq_one_letter_code
_entity_poly.pdbx_strand_id
1 'polypeptide(L)'
;MRLIYARYRMGLPIKGIDDFVRKESASLETATHNYGHFKRVADGAVWFVRVLGGGAREQQLACIAGLLHDIVRPADERVDHAVASAERSRRILQRFKFSREDTDAIVEAIHDHRLQPAKWKSPLHQSVYLADKIFEQMGAYLIFRRCMYVAESVTYKGVPMKEAINRHFAMRIERIPKDAFPKRFSGLVNYQYEWLTNAQKALSENRAWAWDIAKVSYENGRSHGKGLEELILTFEPSHPEAARVKAEAVEYLEGRKLKFFESLVLYSSY
;
A
#
# COMPACT_ATOMS: atom_id res chain seq x y z
N MET A 1 -5.18 15.40 4.67
CA MET A 1 -5.73 14.04 4.98
C MET A 1 -5.51 13.76 6.48
N ARG A 2 -6.56 13.73 7.31
CA ARG A 2 -6.41 13.43 8.75
C ARG A 2 -5.98 11.97 8.93
N LEU A 3 -4.94 11.71 9.71
CA LEU A 3 -4.46 10.38 10.07
C LEU A 3 -5.61 9.57 10.72
N ILE A 4 -5.94 8.40 10.19
CA ILE A 4 -6.99 7.54 10.78
C ILE A 4 -6.47 7.01 12.11
N TYR A 5 -5.19 6.61 12.16
CA TYR A 5 -4.58 6.16 13.41
C TYR A 5 -4.39 7.28 14.47
N ALA A 6 -4.37 8.56 14.10
CA ALA A 6 -4.27 9.66 15.09
C ALA A 6 -5.54 9.84 15.93
N ARG A 7 -6.63 9.14 15.59
CA ARG A 7 -7.87 9.10 16.38
C ARG A 7 -7.82 8.11 17.54
N TYR A 8 -6.80 7.24 17.60
CA TYR A 8 -6.68 6.24 18.66
C TYR A 8 -5.89 6.85 19.84
N ARG A 9 -6.32 6.58 21.08
CA ARG A 9 -5.51 6.89 22.26
C ARG A 9 -4.26 6.03 22.21
N MET A 10 -3.14 6.62 21.81
CA MET A 10 -1.87 5.92 21.65
C MET A 10 -1.10 5.93 22.98
N GLY A 11 -0.99 4.77 23.63
CA GLY A 11 -0.14 4.60 24.83
C GLY A 11 1.33 4.36 24.48
N LEU A 12 1.61 3.98 23.23
CA LEU A 12 2.95 3.83 22.68
C LEU A 12 3.49 5.13 22.06
N PRO A 13 4.83 5.30 21.92
CA PRO A 13 5.46 6.49 21.34
C PRO A 13 5.31 6.57 19.80
N ILE A 14 4.10 6.32 19.27
CA ILE A 14 3.81 6.26 17.83
C ILE A 14 4.10 7.60 17.15
N LYS A 15 3.78 8.71 17.82
CA LYS A 15 4.14 10.04 17.29
C LYS A 15 5.65 10.17 17.05
N GLY A 16 6.47 9.67 17.98
CA GLY A 16 7.92 9.72 17.83
C GLY A 16 8.44 8.88 16.66
N ILE A 17 7.82 7.71 16.44
CA ILE A 17 8.12 6.86 15.28
C ILE A 17 7.63 7.51 13.98
N ASP A 18 6.42 8.10 13.95
CA ASP A 18 5.90 8.81 12.79
C ASP A 18 6.81 9.98 12.39
N ASP A 19 7.20 10.81 13.36
CA ASP A 19 8.12 11.94 13.17
C ASP A 19 9.48 11.44 12.62
N PHE A 20 9.99 10.33 13.17
CA PHE A 20 11.22 9.70 12.69
C PHE A 20 11.09 9.21 11.23
N VAL A 21 10.04 8.45 10.91
CA VAL A 21 9.82 7.91 9.56
C VAL A 21 9.61 9.03 8.55
N ARG A 22 8.86 10.08 8.91
CA ARG A 22 8.69 11.27 8.08
C ARG A 22 10.04 11.92 7.75
N LYS A 23 10.94 12.02 8.73
CA LYS A 23 12.28 12.58 8.53
C LYS A 23 13.16 11.68 7.65
N GLU A 24 13.23 10.37 7.93
CA GLU A 24 14.06 9.44 7.15
C GLU A 24 13.58 9.31 5.70
N SER A 25 12.27 9.40 5.47
CA SER A 25 11.70 9.29 4.12
C SER A 25 11.70 10.60 3.32
N ALA A 26 12.11 11.72 3.92
CA ALA A 26 12.12 13.02 3.25
C ALA A 26 13.12 13.10 2.09
N SER A 27 14.18 12.27 2.12
CA SER A 27 15.19 12.18 1.05
C SER A 27 14.87 11.13 -0.01
N LEU A 28 13.72 10.45 0.07
CA LEU A 28 13.35 9.45 -0.94
C LEU A 28 12.84 10.17 -2.19
N GLU A 29 13.58 10.04 -3.29
CA GLU A 29 13.24 10.62 -4.60
C GLU A 29 12.20 9.78 -5.38
N THR A 30 11.23 9.19 -4.67
CA THR A 30 10.12 8.46 -5.29
C THR A 30 8.80 8.97 -4.74
N ALA A 31 7.83 9.26 -5.59
CA ALA A 31 6.49 9.64 -5.15
C ALA A 31 5.64 8.42 -4.76
N THR A 32 6.05 7.22 -5.17
CA THR A 32 5.27 5.99 -5.01
C THR A 32 5.68 5.14 -3.81
N HIS A 33 6.89 5.33 -3.28
CA HIS A 33 7.42 4.66 -2.08
C HIS A 33 7.98 5.71 -1.10
N ASN A 34 7.10 6.59 -0.64
CA ASN A 34 7.39 7.65 0.32
C ASN A 34 6.55 7.52 1.59
N TYR A 35 6.67 8.52 2.47
CA TYR A 35 5.87 8.62 3.70
C TYR A 35 4.36 8.39 3.49
N GLY A 36 3.78 8.86 2.38
CA GLY A 36 2.37 8.66 2.07
C GLY A 36 2.01 7.17 1.98
N HIS A 37 2.85 6.38 1.31
CA HIS A 37 2.69 4.92 1.24
C HIS A 37 2.79 4.27 2.62
N PHE A 38 3.83 4.59 3.40
CA PHE A 38 4.01 4.04 4.75
C PHE A 38 2.82 4.34 5.66
N LYS A 39 2.31 5.56 5.58
CA LYS A 39 1.11 5.99 6.32
C LYS A 39 -0.13 5.20 5.90
N ARG A 40 -0.36 4.97 4.60
CA ARG A 40 -1.52 4.20 4.12
C ARG A 40 -1.43 2.72 4.52
N VAL A 41 -0.24 2.12 4.47
CA VAL A 41 -0.02 0.76 4.99
C VAL A 41 -0.27 0.72 6.51
N ALA A 42 0.19 1.71 7.27
CA ALA A 42 -0.07 1.80 8.70
C ALA A 42 -1.57 1.94 9.03
N ASP A 43 -2.28 2.84 8.35
CA ASP A 43 -3.74 3.02 8.50
C ASP A 43 -4.48 1.71 8.13
N GLY A 44 -4.07 1.04 7.05
CA GLY A 44 -4.60 -0.25 6.64
C GLY A 44 -4.32 -1.37 7.65
N ALA A 45 -3.11 -1.44 8.20
CA ALA A 45 -2.72 -2.47 9.16
C ALA A 45 -3.54 -2.35 10.46
N VAL A 46 -3.75 -1.13 10.95
CA VAL A 46 -4.68 -0.84 12.07
C VAL A 46 -6.09 -1.36 11.76
N TRP A 47 -6.59 -1.06 10.56
CA TRP A 47 -7.91 -1.51 10.12
C TRP A 47 -8.01 -3.04 10.06
N PHE A 48 -7.01 -3.73 9.51
CA PHE A 48 -6.98 -5.19 9.43
C PHE A 48 -6.92 -5.84 10.80
N VAL A 49 -6.11 -5.33 11.75
CA VAL A 49 -6.11 -5.86 13.12
C VAL A 49 -7.50 -5.75 13.74
N ARG A 50 -8.17 -4.60 13.61
CA ARG A 50 -9.52 -4.41 14.14
C ARG A 50 -10.53 -5.38 13.52
N VAL A 51 -10.52 -5.55 12.20
CA VAL A 51 -11.43 -6.47 11.47
C VAL A 51 -11.15 -7.94 11.82
N LEU A 52 -9.90 -8.27 12.16
CA LEU A 52 -9.50 -9.59 12.65
C LEU A 52 -9.85 -9.81 14.14
N GLY A 53 -10.40 -8.80 14.84
CA GLY A 53 -10.80 -8.87 16.24
C GLY A 53 -9.68 -8.51 17.24
N GLY A 54 -8.56 -7.98 16.76
CA GLY A 54 -7.42 -7.60 17.60
C GLY A 54 -7.65 -6.32 18.41
N GLY A 55 -7.04 -6.29 19.59
CA GLY A 55 -7.23 -5.22 20.57
C GLY A 55 -6.51 -3.91 20.24
N ALA A 56 -6.77 -2.87 21.04
CA ALA A 56 -6.13 -1.55 20.85
C ALA A 56 -4.59 -1.60 20.90
N ARG A 57 -4.04 -2.50 21.73
CA ARG A 57 -2.58 -2.72 21.83
C ARG A 57 -2.00 -3.26 20.52
N GLU A 58 -2.62 -4.26 19.92
CA GLU A 58 -2.17 -4.81 18.63
C GLU A 58 -2.34 -3.80 17.49
N GLN A 59 -3.41 -3.00 17.51
CA GLN A 59 -3.61 -1.93 16.52
C GLN A 59 -2.47 -0.90 16.59
N GLN A 60 -2.03 -0.53 17.80
CA GLN A 60 -0.87 0.34 17.99
C GLN A 60 0.43 -0.27 17.44
N LEU A 61 0.67 -1.56 17.69
CA LEU A 61 1.84 -2.27 17.13
C LEU A 61 1.77 -2.37 15.61
N ALA A 62 0.59 -2.61 15.03
CA ALA A 62 0.38 -2.69 13.59
C ALA A 62 0.60 -1.35 12.89
N CYS A 63 0.20 -0.26 13.53
CA CYS A 63 0.51 1.10 13.06
C CYS A 63 2.03 1.28 12.91
N ILE A 64 2.80 0.88 13.93
CA ILE A 64 4.26 0.99 13.92
C ILE A 64 4.87 0.07 12.86
N ALA A 65 4.38 -1.17 12.77
CA ALA A 65 4.84 -2.12 11.78
C ALA A 65 4.62 -1.58 10.35
N GLY A 66 3.44 -1.04 10.05
CA GLY A 66 3.15 -0.42 8.76
C GLY A 66 3.97 0.84 8.48
N LEU A 67 4.30 1.65 9.48
CA LEU A 67 5.18 2.81 9.30
C LEU A 67 6.62 2.41 8.96
N LEU A 68 7.07 1.26 9.45
CA LEU A 68 8.46 0.81 9.34
C LEU A 68 8.69 -0.26 8.25
N HIS A 69 7.64 -0.83 7.66
CA HIS A 69 7.73 -2.06 6.86
C HIS A 69 8.69 -1.98 5.66
N ASP A 70 8.79 -0.81 5.03
CA ASP A 70 9.60 -0.53 3.85
C ASP A 70 10.65 0.56 4.12
N ILE A 71 11.05 0.74 5.39
CA ILE A 71 12.01 1.78 5.80
C ILE A 71 13.40 1.61 5.18
N VAL A 72 13.71 0.40 4.69
CA VAL A 72 14.90 0.11 3.87
C VAL A 72 14.47 -0.46 2.53
N ARG A 73 14.84 0.22 1.44
CA ARG A 73 14.70 -0.29 0.07
C ARG A 73 16.07 -0.32 -0.62
N PRO A 74 16.73 -1.49 -0.66
CA PRO A 74 18.04 -1.62 -1.29
C PRO A 74 17.97 -1.33 -2.80
N ALA A 75 19.00 -0.69 -3.35
CA ALA A 75 19.03 -0.31 -4.78
C ALA A 75 19.13 -1.51 -5.73
N ASP A 76 19.70 -2.64 -5.29
CA ASP A 76 19.95 -3.82 -6.11
C ASP A 76 19.18 -5.09 -5.64
N GLU A 77 18.30 -4.96 -4.64
CA GLU A 77 17.53 -6.05 -4.00
C GLU A 77 18.33 -7.36 -3.73
N ARG A 78 19.67 -7.30 -3.58
CA ARG A 78 20.47 -8.49 -3.23
C ARG A 78 20.07 -9.08 -1.88
N VAL A 79 19.59 -8.21 -0.99
CA VAL A 79 18.90 -8.57 0.24
C VAL A 79 17.44 -8.16 0.07
N ASP A 80 16.54 -9.05 0.47
CA ASP A 80 15.11 -8.80 0.51
C ASP A 80 14.79 -7.56 1.35
N HIS A 81 14.02 -6.61 0.81
CA HIS A 81 13.69 -5.36 1.50
C HIS A 81 12.90 -5.57 2.79
N ALA A 82 12.08 -6.63 2.89
CA ALA A 82 11.35 -6.93 4.11
C ALA A 82 12.31 -7.42 5.21
N VAL A 83 13.31 -8.23 4.86
CA VAL A 83 14.36 -8.68 5.79
C VAL A 83 15.22 -7.50 6.24
N ALA A 84 15.68 -6.67 5.30
CA ALA A 84 16.49 -5.49 5.62
C ALA A 84 15.71 -4.46 6.47
N SER A 85 14.44 -4.25 6.16
CA SER A 85 13.55 -3.37 6.93
C SER A 85 13.26 -3.93 8.32
N ALA A 86 13.07 -5.24 8.46
CA ALA A 86 12.91 -5.90 9.75
C ALA A 86 14.14 -5.69 10.66
N GLU A 87 15.36 -5.87 10.14
CA GLU A 87 16.60 -5.62 10.87
C GLU A 87 16.77 -4.15 11.29
N ARG A 88 16.49 -3.22 10.36
CA ARG A 88 16.54 -1.77 10.66
C ARG A 88 15.49 -1.40 11.70
N SER A 89 14.29 -1.95 11.59
CA SER A 89 13.18 -1.71 12.51
C SER A 89 13.52 -2.17 13.92
N ARG A 90 14.15 -3.33 14.09
CA ARG A 90 14.62 -3.81 15.40
C ARG A 90 15.51 -2.78 16.10
N ARG A 91 16.48 -2.22 15.37
CA ARG A 91 17.39 -1.18 15.89
C ARG A 91 16.66 0.13 16.23
N ILE A 92 15.67 0.52 15.43
CA ILE A 92 14.84 1.70 15.70
C ILE A 92 14.05 1.48 16.99
N LEU A 93 13.32 0.36 17.10
CA LEU A 93 12.47 0.03 18.24
C LEU A 93 13.25 -0.05 19.56
N GLN A 94 14.48 -0.56 19.53
CA GLN A 94 15.40 -0.53 20.68
C GLN A 94 15.70 0.89 21.16
N ARG A 95 15.94 1.84 20.23
CA ARG A 95 16.16 3.27 20.59
C ARG A 95 14.92 3.90 21.22
N PHE A 96 13.73 3.48 20.79
CA PHE A 96 12.45 3.91 21.36
C PHE A 96 12.04 3.11 22.62
N LYS A 97 12.91 2.24 23.14
CA LYS A 97 12.71 1.47 24.39
C LYS A 97 11.47 0.58 24.40
N PHE A 98 11.14 -0.01 23.25
CA PHE A 98 10.09 -1.04 23.18
C PHE A 98 10.49 -2.30 23.95
N SER A 99 9.50 -3.02 24.48
CA SER A 99 9.72 -4.35 25.06
C SER A 99 10.26 -5.31 24.00
N ARG A 100 10.88 -6.41 24.44
CA ARG A 100 11.37 -7.44 23.53
C ARG A 100 10.21 -8.08 22.78
N GLU A 101 9.13 -8.37 23.50
CA GLU A 101 7.92 -9.01 22.98
C GLU A 101 7.26 -8.16 21.88
N ASP A 102 7.09 -6.85 22.13
CA ASP A 102 6.54 -5.94 21.13
C ASP A 102 7.47 -5.78 19.92
N THR A 103 8.77 -5.72 20.17
CA THR A 103 9.78 -5.61 19.10
C THR A 103 9.73 -6.84 18.21
N ASP A 104 9.71 -8.04 18.79
CA ASP A 104 9.68 -9.29 18.04
C ASP A 104 8.39 -9.41 17.23
N ALA A 105 7.23 -9.05 17.80
CA ALA A 105 5.95 -9.08 17.08
C ALA A 105 5.87 -8.09 15.91
N ILE A 106 6.40 -6.86 16.08
CA ILE A 106 6.49 -5.87 14.99
C ILE A 106 7.45 -6.36 13.90
N VAL A 107 8.64 -6.80 14.30
CA VAL A 107 9.70 -7.22 13.37
C VAL A 107 9.28 -8.46 12.58
N GLU A 108 8.56 -9.40 13.20
CA GLU A 108 8.00 -10.57 12.52
C GLU A 108 6.97 -10.16 11.45
N ALA A 109 6.04 -9.27 11.79
CA ALA A 109 5.06 -8.76 10.83
C ALA A 109 5.71 -8.03 9.64
N ILE A 110 6.81 -7.31 9.88
CA ILE A 110 7.60 -6.67 8.81
C ILE A 110 8.37 -7.71 8.00
N HIS A 111 9.05 -8.66 8.64
CA HIS A 111 9.85 -9.65 7.92
C HIS A 111 9.00 -10.46 6.94
N ASP A 112 7.79 -10.85 7.35
CA ASP A 112 6.92 -11.75 6.59
C ASP A 112 5.96 -11.02 5.62
N HIS A 113 6.08 -9.69 5.43
CA HIS A 113 5.10 -8.93 4.64
C HIS A 113 5.28 -9.01 3.11
N ARG A 114 6.46 -9.42 2.60
CA ARG A 114 6.73 -9.42 1.16
C ARG A 114 6.03 -10.56 0.43
N LEU A 115 6.22 -11.79 0.91
CA LEU A 115 5.68 -13.02 0.35
C LEU A 115 4.51 -13.52 1.19
N GLN A 116 3.66 -14.36 0.61
CA GLN A 116 2.60 -15.00 1.39
C GLN A 116 3.25 -15.81 2.54
N PRO A 117 2.88 -15.54 3.80
CA PRO A 117 3.46 -16.27 4.91
C PRO A 117 2.96 -17.71 4.89
N ALA A 118 3.84 -18.65 5.26
CA ALA A 118 3.50 -20.07 5.34
C ALA A 118 2.36 -20.35 6.36
N LYS A 119 2.25 -19.50 7.40
CA LYS A 119 1.20 -19.57 8.42
C LYS A 119 0.78 -18.18 8.85
N TRP A 120 -0.52 -17.97 9.01
CA TRP A 120 -1.09 -16.76 9.59
C TRP A 120 -1.14 -16.91 11.13
N LYS A 121 -0.31 -16.15 11.86
CA LYS A 121 -0.08 -16.37 13.30
C LYS A 121 -1.00 -15.55 14.21
N SER A 122 -1.15 -14.25 13.95
CA SER A 122 -1.93 -13.31 14.76
C SER A 122 -2.56 -12.21 13.89
N PRO A 123 -3.53 -11.42 14.41
CA PRO A 123 -4.02 -10.23 13.73
C PRO A 123 -2.90 -9.26 13.32
N LEU A 124 -1.97 -8.97 14.24
CA LEU A 124 -0.81 -8.11 13.98
C LEU A 124 0.07 -8.67 12.85
N HIS A 125 0.45 -9.94 12.91
CA HIS A 125 1.29 -10.60 11.91
C HIS A 125 0.68 -10.52 10.50
N GLN A 126 -0.64 -10.70 10.39
CA GLN A 126 -1.37 -10.62 9.13
C GLN A 126 -1.44 -9.19 8.57
N SER A 127 -1.50 -8.19 9.45
CA SER A 127 -1.98 -6.85 9.12
C SER A 127 -1.14 -6.12 8.07
N VAL A 128 0.19 -6.19 8.16
CA VAL A 128 1.09 -5.47 7.24
C VAL A 128 1.04 -6.07 5.85
N TYR A 129 1.10 -7.40 5.73
CA TYR A 129 0.93 -8.09 4.45
C TYR A 129 -0.40 -7.72 3.80
N LEU A 130 -1.51 -7.84 4.56
CA LEU A 130 -2.84 -7.55 4.02
C LEU A 130 -2.98 -6.08 3.60
N ALA A 131 -2.46 -5.15 4.40
CA ALA A 131 -2.48 -3.73 4.07
C ALA A 131 -1.65 -3.40 2.82
N ASP A 132 -0.40 -3.87 2.74
CA ASP A 132 0.43 -3.64 1.56
C ASP A 132 -0.22 -4.27 0.31
N LYS A 133 -0.60 -5.55 0.37
CA LYS A 133 -1.11 -6.24 -0.83
C LYS A 133 -2.52 -5.84 -1.24
N ILE A 134 -3.47 -5.71 -0.32
CA ILE A 134 -4.88 -5.46 -0.67
C ILE A 134 -5.14 -3.97 -0.89
N PHE A 135 -4.55 -3.09 -0.07
CA PHE A 135 -4.82 -1.65 -0.14
C PHE A 135 -3.81 -0.87 -0.99
N GLU A 136 -2.54 -1.31 -1.02
CA GLU A 136 -1.49 -0.59 -1.74
C GLU A 136 -1.01 -1.30 -3.01
N GLN A 137 -1.48 -2.51 -3.31
CA GLN A 137 -1.14 -3.24 -4.54
C GLN A 137 -2.36 -3.65 -5.39
N MET A 138 -3.56 -3.19 -5.02
CA MET A 138 -4.83 -3.38 -5.75
C MET A 138 -5.70 -2.11 -5.69
N GLY A 139 -6.85 -2.10 -6.36
CA GLY A 139 -7.82 -1.01 -6.30
C GLY A 139 -7.64 0.11 -7.32
N ALA A 140 -8.62 1.01 -7.35
CA ALA A 140 -8.67 2.13 -8.30
C ALA A 140 -7.47 3.09 -8.14
N TYR A 141 -7.08 3.38 -6.90
CA TYR A 141 -5.92 4.24 -6.58
C TYR A 141 -4.62 3.73 -7.22
N LEU A 142 -4.48 2.42 -7.33
CA LEU A 142 -3.29 1.79 -7.87
C LEU A 142 -3.06 2.10 -9.35
N ILE A 143 -4.11 2.42 -10.10
CA ILE A 143 -4.00 2.73 -11.52
C ILE A 143 -3.07 3.93 -11.70
N PHE A 144 -3.24 4.97 -10.87
CA PHE A 144 -2.34 6.12 -10.81
C PHE A 144 -0.95 5.72 -10.30
N ARG A 145 -0.89 5.03 -9.14
CA ARG A 145 0.37 4.65 -8.49
C ARG A 145 1.29 3.88 -9.42
N ARG A 146 0.78 2.89 -10.14
CA ARG A 146 1.59 2.03 -11.02
C ARG A 146 2.09 2.77 -12.24
N CYS A 147 1.28 3.62 -12.85
CA CYS A 147 1.72 4.42 -13.99
C CYS A 147 2.84 5.39 -13.57
N MET A 148 2.71 5.98 -12.37
CA MET A 148 3.75 6.82 -11.80
C MET A 148 5.03 6.02 -11.47
N TYR A 149 4.90 4.84 -10.86
CA TYR A 149 6.04 3.97 -10.53
C TYR A 149 6.83 3.55 -11.77
N VAL A 150 6.13 3.22 -12.86
CA VAL A 150 6.76 2.82 -14.12
C VAL A 150 7.64 3.94 -14.69
N ALA A 151 7.28 5.21 -14.48
CA ALA A 151 8.09 6.35 -14.88
C ALA A 151 9.35 6.53 -14.02
N GLU A 152 9.26 6.26 -12.72
CA GLU A 152 10.35 6.40 -11.75
C GLU A 152 11.33 5.21 -11.80
N SER A 153 10.87 4.04 -12.26
CA SER A 153 11.61 2.80 -12.15
C SER A 153 12.69 2.67 -13.23
N VAL A 154 13.93 2.45 -12.77
CA VAL A 154 15.09 2.16 -13.62
C VAL A 154 14.89 0.93 -14.51
N THR A 155 14.03 -0.01 -14.10
CA THR A 155 13.70 -1.23 -14.86
C THR A 155 13.07 -0.93 -16.21
N TYR A 156 12.35 0.19 -16.34
CA TYR A 156 11.65 0.57 -17.58
C TYR A 156 12.36 1.68 -18.35
N LYS A 157 13.59 2.03 -17.95
CA LYS A 157 14.38 3.06 -18.64
C LYS A 157 14.61 2.65 -20.10
N GLY A 158 14.21 3.52 -21.03
CA GLY A 158 14.31 3.28 -22.47
C GLY A 158 13.21 2.42 -23.07
N VAL A 159 12.29 1.88 -22.26
CA VAL A 159 11.12 1.13 -22.76
C VAL A 159 10.00 2.13 -23.11
N PRO A 160 9.34 2.00 -24.28
CA PRO A 160 8.20 2.85 -24.63
C PRO A 160 7.12 2.84 -23.54
N MET A 161 6.59 4.02 -23.18
CA MET A 161 5.61 4.19 -22.08
C MET A 161 4.48 3.16 -22.14
N LYS A 162 3.87 2.97 -23.31
CA LYS A 162 2.73 2.06 -23.46
C LYS A 162 3.10 0.62 -23.14
N GLU A 163 4.26 0.19 -23.61
CA GLU A 163 4.78 -1.15 -23.39
C GLU A 163 5.18 -1.35 -21.92
N ALA A 164 5.89 -0.38 -21.34
CA ALA A 164 6.33 -0.41 -19.95
C ALA A 164 5.15 -0.54 -18.98
N ILE A 165 4.10 0.28 -19.18
CA ILE A 165 2.90 0.26 -18.36
C ILE A 165 2.16 -1.08 -18.49
N ASN A 166 1.89 -1.53 -19.72
CA ASN A 166 1.21 -2.82 -19.92
C ASN A 166 1.99 -3.99 -19.30
N ARG A 167 3.31 -4.04 -19.53
CA ARG A 167 4.18 -5.07 -18.97
C ARG A 167 4.15 -5.06 -17.45
N HIS A 168 4.20 -3.87 -16.83
CA HIS A 168 4.14 -3.75 -15.38
C HIS A 168 2.80 -4.21 -14.80
N PHE A 169 1.68 -3.79 -15.40
CA PHE A 169 0.36 -4.21 -14.94
C PHE A 169 0.16 -5.72 -15.03
N ALA A 170 0.54 -6.34 -16.17
CA ALA A 170 0.45 -7.78 -16.37
C ALA A 170 1.29 -8.56 -15.34
N MET A 171 2.58 -8.21 -15.20
CA MET A 171 3.50 -8.86 -14.26
C MET A 171 3.01 -8.77 -12.81
N ARG A 172 2.43 -7.63 -12.40
CA ARG A 172 1.96 -7.46 -11.03
C ARG A 172 0.65 -8.19 -10.73
N ILE A 173 -0.21 -8.40 -11.72
CA ILE A 173 -1.40 -9.26 -11.58
C ILE A 173 -0.95 -10.70 -11.32
N GLU A 174 -0.02 -11.21 -12.13
CA GLU A 174 0.51 -12.57 -11.99
C GLU A 174 1.16 -12.82 -10.61
N ARG A 175 1.90 -11.83 -10.09
CA ARG A 175 2.62 -11.95 -8.81
C ARG A 175 1.75 -11.88 -7.55
N ILE A 176 0.48 -11.49 -7.66
CA ILE A 176 -0.41 -11.39 -6.50
C ILE A 176 -1.65 -12.25 -6.79
N PRO A 177 -1.56 -13.57 -6.56
CA PRO A 177 -2.65 -14.47 -6.87
C PRO A 177 -3.75 -14.35 -5.80
N LYS A 178 -5.02 -14.46 -6.21
CA LYS A 178 -6.18 -14.22 -5.33
C LYS A 178 -6.29 -15.21 -4.18
N ASP A 179 -5.77 -16.41 -4.35
CA ASP A 179 -5.73 -17.49 -3.37
C ASP A 179 -4.59 -17.33 -2.34
N ALA A 180 -3.72 -16.34 -2.50
CA ALA A 180 -2.72 -16.00 -1.49
C ALA A 180 -3.32 -15.44 -0.19
N PHE A 181 -4.62 -15.07 -0.20
CA PHE A 181 -5.28 -14.41 0.92
C PHE A 181 -6.20 -15.37 1.70
N PRO A 182 -6.35 -15.21 3.02
CA PRO A 182 -7.32 -15.97 3.79
C PRO A 182 -8.73 -15.81 3.20
N LYS A 183 -9.48 -16.92 3.10
CA LYS A 183 -10.82 -16.97 2.46
C LYS A 183 -11.78 -15.88 2.93
N ARG A 184 -11.72 -15.48 4.21
CA ARG A 184 -12.53 -14.40 4.79
C ARG A 184 -12.37 -13.04 4.08
N PHE A 185 -11.29 -12.83 3.35
CA PHE A 185 -11.03 -11.60 2.60
C PHE A 185 -11.40 -11.71 1.12
N SER A 186 -11.95 -12.83 0.66
CA SER A 186 -12.24 -13.07 -0.77
C SER A 186 -13.10 -11.98 -1.40
N GLY A 187 -14.16 -11.52 -0.74
CA GLY A 187 -15.02 -10.44 -1.23
C GLY A 187 -14.25 -9.12 -1.40
N LEU A 188 -13.44 -8.74 -0.40
CA LEU A 188 -12.60 -7.54 -0.46
C LEU A 188 -11.51 -7.66 -1.54
N VAL A 189 -10.83 -8.80 -1.60
CA VAL A 189 -9.80 -9.08 -2.62
C VAL A 189 -10.42 -9.00 -4.00
N ASN A 190 -11.54 -9.67 -4.25
CA ASN A 190 -12.23 -9.63 -5.55
C ASN A 190 -12.61 -8.22 -5.96
N TYR A 191 -13.22 -7.45 -5.06
CA TYR A 191 -13.56 -6.05 -5.30
C TYR A 191 -12.34 -5.21 -5.71
N GLN A 192 -11.24 -5.33 -4.97
CA GLN A 192 -10.01 -4.58 -5.26
C GLN A 192 -9.33 -5.06 -6.55
N TYR A 193 -9.41 -6.36 -6.84
CA TYR A 193 -8.81 -6.97 -8.03
C TYR A 193 -9.53 -6.58 -9.32
N GLU A 194 -10.86 -6.41 -9.28
CA GLU A 194 -11.66 -6.01 -10.44
C GLU A 194 -11.20 -4.67 -11.02
N TRP A 195 -10.89 -3.69 -10.16
CA TRP A 195 -10.32 -2.41 -10.60
C TRP A 195 -9.03 -2.61 -11.39
N LEU A 196 -8.17 -3.50 -10.90
CA LEU A 196 -6.88 -3.77 -11.51
C LEU A 196 -7.01 -4.51 -12.85
N THR A 197 -7.82 -5.56 -12.92
CA THR A 197 -8.02 -6.32 -14.16
C THR A 197 -8.75 -5.50 -15.22
N ASN A 198 -9.73 -4.68 -14.82
CA ASN A 198 -10.43 -3.79 -15.74
C ASN A 198 -9.48 -2.73 -16.32
N ALA A 199 -8.59 -2.17 -15.48
CA ALA A 199 -7.57 -1.24 -15.95
C ALA A 199 -6.57 -1.89 -16.89
N GLN A 200 -6.06 -3.09 -16.56
CA GLN A 200 -5.12 -3.80 -17.42
C GLN A 200 -5.74 -4.11 -18.79
N LYS A 201 -6.99 -4.62 -18.82
CA LYS A 201 -7.71 -4.89 -20.07
C LYS A 201 -7.89 -3.61 -20.90
N ALA A 202 -8.28 -2.52 -20.26
CA ALA A 202 -8.48 -1.24 -20.92
C ALA A 202 -7.17 -0.65 -21.48
N LEU A 203 -6.06 -0.80 -20.77
CA LEU A 203 -4.72 -0.41 -21.24
C LEU A 203 -4.30 -1.22 -22.46
N SER A 204 -4.51 -2.55 -22.45
CA SER A 204 -4.19 -3.43 -23.58
C SER A 204 -5.04 -3.15 -24.82
N GLU A 205 -6.31 -2.80 -24.61
CA GLU A 205 -7.26 -2.45 -25.68
C GLU A 205 -7.18 -0.98 -26.11
N ASN A 206 -6.21 -0.22 -25.60
CA ASN A 206 -6.04 1.22 -25.88
C ASN A 206 -7.28 2.09 -25.61
N ARG A 207 -8.06 1.77 -24.58
CA ARG A 207 -9.24 2.55 -24.21
C ARG A 207 -8.83 3.93 -23.67
N ALA A 208 -9.50 4.98 -24.16
CA ALA A 208 -9.16 6.38 -23.86
C ALA A 208 -9.09 6.67 -22.35
N TRP A 209 -10.12 6.28 -21.59
CA TRP A 209 -10.20 6.55 -20.15
C TRP A 209 -9.00 6.03 -19.35
N ALA A 210 -8.43 4.89 -19.74
CA ALA A 210 -7.30 4.30 -19.04
C ALA A 210 -6.00 5.03 -19.38
N TRP A 211 -5.85 5.44 -20.64
CA TRP A 211 -4.71 6.22 -21.10
C TRP A 211 -4.71 7.66 -20.61
N ASP A 212 -5.88 8.25 -20.34
CA ASP A 212 -6.00 9.57 -19.70
C ASP A 212 -5.32 9.55 -18.31
N ILE A 213 -5.64 8.54 -17.49
CA ILE A 213 -5.03 8.35 -16.17
C ILE A 213 -3.54 8.01 -16.31
N ALA A 214 -3.22 7.07 -17.19
CA ALA A 214 -1.88 6.53 -17.32
C ALA A 214 -0.87 7.57 -17.78
N LYS A 215 -1.22 8.38 -18.78
CA LYS A 215 -0.35 9.43 -19.32
C LYS A 215 -0.06 10.49 -18.26
N VAL A 216 -1.10 11.04 -17.62
CA VAL A 216 -0.93 12.08 -16.59
C VAL A 216 -0.07 11.57 -15.42
N SER A 217 -0.30 10.32 -15.00
CA SER A 217 0.43 9.71 -13.89
C SER A 217 1.89 9.40 -14.25
N TYR A 218 2.13 8.91 -15.47
CA TYR A 218 3.48 8.63 -15.97
C TYR A 218 4.29 9.92 -16.16
N GLU A 219 3.70 10.96 -16.75
CA GLU A 219 4.35 12.27 -16.91
C GLU A 219 4.67 12.92 -15.56
N ASN A 220 3.76 12.82 -14.58
CA ASN A 220 4.00 13.28 -13.22
C ASN A 220 5.16 12.53 -12.55
N GLY A 221 5.26 11.21 -12.75
CA GLY A 221 6.38 10.40 -12.27
C GLY A 221 7.71 10.76 -12.91
N ARG A 222 7.74 11.03 -14.22
CA ARG A 222 8.97 11.43 -14.94
C ARG A 222 9.51 12.79 -14.49
N SER A 223 8.61 13.71 -14.17
CA SER A 223 8.95 15.08 -13.78
C SER A 223 9.15 15.26 -12.28
N HIS A 224 8.88 14.22 -11.48
CA HIS A 224 8.78 14.31 -10.02
C HIS A 224 7.89 15.49 -9.57
N GLY A 225 6.75 15.67 -10.24
CA GLY A 225 5.85 16.80 -10.02
C GLY A 225 5.11 16.71 -8.68
N LYS A 226 3.84 16.32 -8.72
CA LYS A 226 2.97 16.20 -7.54
C LYS A 226 3.22 14.90 -6.78
N GLY A 227 2.96 14.92 -5.48
CA GLY A 227 2.76 13.69 -4.73
C GLY A 227 1.54 12.91 -5.26
N LEU A 228 1.52 11.59 -5.08
CA LEU A 228 0.49 10.72 -5.66
C LEU A 228 -0.94 11.09 -5.20
N GLU A 229 -1.15 11.42 -3.93
CA GLU A 229 -2.45 11.86 -3.43
C GLU A 229 -2.90 13.18 -4.05
N GLU A 230 -1.98 14.14 -4.17
CA GLU A 230 -2.27 15.44 -4.78
C GLU A 230 -2.60 15.29 -6.27
N LEU A 231 -1.86 14.42 -6.98
CA LEU A 231 -2.14 14.08 -8.37
C LEU A 231 -3.57 13.55 -8.52
N ILE A 232 -4.00 12.61 -7.67
CA ILE A 232 -5.34 12.03 -7.75
C ILE A 232 -6.42 13.05 -7.44
N LEU A 233 -6.23 13.89 -6.43
CA LEU A 233 -7.20 14.92 -6.06
C LEU A 233 -7.38 15.95 -7.17
N THR A 234 -6.28 16.34 -7.82
CA THR A 234 -6.26 17.36 -8.87
C THR A 234 -6.40 16.81 -10.30
N PHE A 235 -6.50 15.49 -10.48
CA PHE A 235 -6.71 14.88 -11.79
C PHE A 235 -8.07 15.29 -12.38
N GLU A 236 -8.10 15.82 -13.59
CA GLU A 236 -9.33 16.22 -14.27
C GLU A 236 -9.70 15.16 -15.33
N PRO A 237 -10.70 14.31 -15.06
CA PRO A 237 -11.05 13.23 -15.97
C PRO A 237 -11.79 13.75 -17.21
N SER A 238 -11.31 13.38 -18.40
CA SER A 238 -11.98 13.63 -19.69
C SER A 238 -13.03 12.58 -20.05
N HIS A 239 -13.16 11.50 -19.26
CA HIS A 239 -14.04 10.37 -19.53
C HIS A 239 -14.83 9.94 -18.27
N PRO A 240 -16.11 9.54 -18.38
CA PRO A 240 -16.91 9.06 -17.24
C PRO A 240 -16.25 7.93 -16.43
N GLU A 241 -15.72 6.90 -17.09
CA GLU A 241 -14.96 5.84 -16.41
C GLU A 241 -13.73 6.34 -15.65
N ALA A 242 -12.99 7.31 -16.20
CA ALA A 242 -11.85 7.90 -15.50
C ALA A 242 -12.32 8.70 -14.27
N ALA A 243 -13.48 9.37 -14.36
CA ALA A 243 -14.11 10.04 -13.22
C ALA A 243 -14.54 9.04 -12.14
N ARG A 244 -15.07 7.86 -12.53
CA ARG A 244 -15.42 6.78 -11.60
C ARG A 244 -14.19 6.23 -10.87
N VAL A 245 -13.09 6.03 -11.59
CA VAL A 245 -11.80 5.60 -11.01
C VAL A 245 -11.27 6.66 -10.03
N LYS A 246 -11.29 7.94 -10.40
CA LYS A 246 -10.92 9.05 -9.51
C LYS A 246 -11.78 9.05 -8.25
N ALA A 247 -13.10 8.98 -8.39
CA ALA A 247 -14.03 9.02 -7.25
C ALA A 247 -13.75 7.88 -6.26
N GLU A 248 -13.58 6.65 -6.75
CA GLU A 248 -13.22 5.49 -5.92
C GLU A 248 -11.88 5.71 -5.20
N ALA A 249 -10.86 6.19 -5.90
CA ALA A 249 -9.54 6.44 -5.32
C ALA A 249 -9.59 7.54 -4.24
N VAL A 250 -10.34 8.61 -4.47
CA VAL A 250 -10.53 9.72 -3.52
C VAL A 250 -11.30 9.24 -2.28
N GLU A 251 -12.38 8.47 -2.46
CA GLU A 251 -13.11 7.88 -1.32
C GLU A 251 -12.23 6.96 -0.48
N TYR A 252 -11.33 6.20 -1.11
CA TYR A 252 -10.35 5.37 -0.39
C TYR A 252 -9.38 6.22 0.41
N LEU A 253 -8.76 7.24 -0.22
CA LEU A 253 -7.83 8.16 0.45
C LEU A 253 -8.45 8.89 1.64
N GLU A 254 -9.72 9.23 1.54
CA GLU A 254 -10.46 9.91 2.61
C GLU A 254 -11.02 8.95 3.66
N GLY A 255 -10.78 7.63 3.50
CA GLY A 255 -11.22 6.58 4.41
C GLY A 255 -12.71 6.24 4.32
N ARG A 256 -13.46 6.85 3.39
CA ARG A 256 -14.90 6.60 3.21
C ARG A 256 -15.20 5.17 2.76
N LYS A 257 -14.29 4.54 2.00
CA LYS A 257 -14.43 3.14 1.57
C LYS A 257 -14.27 2.12 2.70
N LEU A 258 -13.64 2.47 3.82
CA LEU A 258 -13.26 1.47 4.84
C LEU A 258 -14.46 0.77 5.48
N LYS A 259 -15.61 1.46 5.64
CA LYS A 259 -16.84 0.84 6.14
C LYS A 259 -17.43 -0.13 5.12
N PHE A 260 -17.37 0.21 3.84
CA PHE A 260 -17.80 -0.68 2.76
C PHE A 260 -16.87 -1.90 2.65
N PHE A 261 -15.55 -1.71 2.72
CA PHE A 261 -14.59 -2.82 2.75
C PHE A 261 -14.81 -3.76 3.92
N GLU A 262 -15.22 -3.23 5.07
CA GLU A 262 -15.53 -4.06 6.24
C GLU A 262 -16.76 -4.93 5.99
N SER A 263 -17.77 -4.37 5.31
CA SER A 263 -18.94 -5.15 4.89
C SER A 263 -18.56 -6.30 3.95
N LEU A 264 -17.58 -6.09 3.06
CA LEU A 264 -17.06 -7.15 2.18
C LEU A 264 -16.28 -8.23 2.93
N VAL A 265 -15.79 -7.99 4.14
CA VAL A 265 -15.11 -9.00 4.96
C VAL A 265 -16.07 -9.71 5.90
N LEU A 266 -17.03 -8.97 6.50
CA LEU A 266 -17.96 -9.51 7.49
C LEU A 266 -19.14 -10.26 6.86
N TYR A 267 -19.61 -9.84 5.68
CA TYR A 267 -20.76 -10.42 4.99
C TYR A 267 -20.39 -11.26 3.76
N SER A 268 -19.09 -11.53 3.55
CA SER A 268 -18.64 -12.61 2.66
C SER A 268 -19.06 -13.95 3.27
N SER A 269 -20.34 -14.27 3.14
CA SER A 269 -20.97 -15.47 3.63
C SER A 269 -20.70 -16.59 2.63
N TYR A 270 -19.99 -17.63 3.11
CA TYR A 270 -19.85 -19.00 2.57
C TYR A 270 -19.47 -19.18 1.09
#